data_AF-A0A8S0H0B8-F1
#
_entry.id   AF-A0A8S0H0B8-F1
#
_cell.length_a   1.000
_cell.length_b   1.000
_cell.length_c   1.000
_cell.angle_alpha   90.00
_cell.angle_beta   90.00
_cell.angle_gamma   90.00
#
_symmetry.space_group_name_H-M   'P 1'
#
loop_
_entity.id
_entity.type
_entity.pdbx_description
1 polymer ?
#
loop_
_entity_poly.entity_id
_entity_poly.type
_entity_poly.pdbx_seq_one_letter_code
_entity_poly.pdbx_strand_id
1 'polypeptide(L)'
;MIAQACAAPSRRPERLNDLTIIMGEWSMSEPVMGVVVGRPPALRTFALLATALSLLGVVTLSTPVLAAATAADSVYSIESPKAAKSLMLDVVHAGKRLVAVGDRGHILYSDDQGQTWVQAKVPTRQLLTAVYFVDDKRGWAVGHDAQVLASSDGGATWTRQFQDLKREAPLLDVWFKDTQTGYAVGAYGALLETSDGGQHWEDVSDRLDNEDQFHLNAIAQVKDSGCSLSVSRAACSAPPMTGRPGSASKAPMKAPCSA
;
A
#
# COMPACT_ATOMS: atom_id res chain seq x y z
N MET A 1 27.83 -16.18 -35.60
CA MET A 1 27.15 -14.88 -35.83
C MET A 1 26.67 -14.39 -34.50
N ILE A 2 27.19 -13.26 -34.06
CA ILE A 2 27.00 -12.67 -32.74
C ILE A 2 25.74 -11.79 -32.84
N ALA A 3 24.70 -12.11 -32.06
CA ALA A 3 23.54 -11.24 -31.93
C ALA A 3 23.84 -10.18 -30.87
N GLN A 4 23.81 -8.93 -31.31
CA GLN A 4 24.20 -7.74 -30.59
C GLN A 4 23.10 -7.34 -29.60
N ALA A 5 23.41 -7.31 -28.30
CA ALA A 5 22.54 -6.78 -27.28
C ALA A 5 22.54 -5.24 -27.36
N CYS A 6 21.40 -4.65 -27.69
CA CYS A 6 21.21 -3.20 -27.61
C CYS A 6 21.10 -2.80 -26.14
N ALA A 7 22.01 -1.92 -25.70
CA ALA A 7 22.04 -1.38 -24.35
C ALA A 7 20.89 -0.39 -24.12
N ALA A 8 20.22 -0.51 -22.97
CA ALA A 8 19.29 0.51 -22.47
C ALA A 8 20.07 1.79 -22.08
N PRO A 9 19.52 3.00 -22.30
CA PRO A 9 20.18 4.22 -21.84
C PRO A 9 20.22 4.25 -20.31
N SER A 10 21.42 4.43 -19.75
CA SER A 10 21.65 4.56 -18.32
C SER A 10 21.09 5.88 -17.79
N ARG A 11 19.84 5.89 -17.33
CA ARG A 11 19.40 6.91 -16.36
C ARG A 11 19.78 6.42 -14.97
N ARG A 12 20.43 7.29 -14.18
CA ARG A 12 20.79 6.97 -12.79
C ARG A 12 19.50 6.70 -12.01
N PRO A 13 19.45 5.67 -11.15
CA PRO A 13 18.37 5.55 -10.19
C PRO A 13 18.39 6.79 -9.29
N GLU A 14 17.29 7.55 -9.26
CA GLU A 14 17.09 8.55 -8.22
C GLU A 14 16.82 7.82 -6.91
N ARG A 15 17.81 7.86 -6.00
CA ARG A 15 17.65 7.34 -4.65
C ARG A 15 16.87 8.34 -3.82
N LEU A 16 15.63 8.00 -3.50
CA LEU A 16 14.89 8.62 -2.40
C LEU A 16 14.89 7.63 -1.23
N ASN A 17 15.93 7.74 -0.40
CA ASN A 17 16.10 7.20 0.96
C ASN A 17 15.59 5.80 1.37
N ASP A 18 15.13 4.93 0.47
CA ASP A 18 15.03 3.45 0.57
C ASP A 18 14.11 2.82 -0.50
N LEU A 19 13.48 3.64 -1.37
CA LEU A 19 12.59 3.17 -2.44
C LEU A 19 13.19 3.48 -3.82
N THR A 20 13.35 2.46 -4.65
CA THR A 20 13.78 2.57 -6.07
C THR A 20 12.59 2.18 -6.95
N ILE A 21 11.99 3.16 -7.63
CA ILE A 21 10.88 2.95 -8.56
C ILE A 21 11.45 2.64 -9.95
N ILE A 22 11.02 1.54 -10.58
CA ILE A 22 11.36 1.23 -11.98
C ILE A 22 10.10 1.44 -12.82
N MET A 23 9.96 2.64 -13.40
CA MET A 23 8.94 2.93 -14.40
C MET A 23 9.41 2.35 -15.75
N GLY A 24 8.69 1.37 -16.30
CA GLY A 24 8.94 0.87 -17.65
C GLY A 24 8.32 1.80 -18.69
N GLU A 25 9.07 2.76 -19.22
CA GLU A 25 8.62 3.63 -20.32
C GLU A 25 9.48 3.46 -21.59
N TRP A 26 8.82 3.26 -22.74
CA TRP A 26 9.39 3.44 -24.07
C TRP A 26 8.97 4.82 -24.59
N SER A 27 9.90 5.74 -24.82
CA SER A 27 9.57 7.05 -25.41
C SER A 27 10.72 7.63 -26.25
N MET A 28 10.36 8.19 -27.40
CA MET A 28 11.22 8.94 -28.32
C MET A 28 11.54 10.32 -27.72
N SER A 29 12.82 10.67 -27.72
CA SER A 29 13.36 11.89 -27.14
C SER A 29 13.31 13.10 -28.08
N GLU A 30 13.06 14.29 -27.54
CA GLU A 30 13.76 15.54 -27.91
C GLU A 30 14.14 16.34 -26.65
N PRO A 31 15.27 17.08 -26.63
CA PRO A 31 15.79 17.72 -25.43
C PRO A 31 15.42 19.20 -25.34
N VAL A 32 15.14 19.70 -24.14
CA VAL A 32 15.13 21.15 -23.86
C VAL A 32 16.02 21.45 -22.66
N MET A 33 17.01 22.32 -22.90
CA MET A 33 17.96 22.87 -21.95
C MET A 33 17.29 23.98 -21.12
N GLY A 34 17.46 23.96 -19.79
CA GLY A 34 17.00 25.00 -18.88
C GLY A 34 18.03 25.28 -17.78
N VAL A 35 18.41 26.55 -17.65
CA VAL A 35 19.55 27.10 -16.90
C VAL A 35 19.27 27.21 -15.40
N VAL A 36 20.24 26.82 -14.57
CA VAL A 36 20.26 27.03 -13.11
C VAL A 36 20.97 28.35 -12.78
N VAL A 37 20.34 29.23 -12.00
CA VAL A 37 20.99 30.42 -11.40
C VAL A 37 20.89 30.33 -9.88
N GLY A 38 22.03 30.19 -9.21
CA GLY A 38 22.15 30.21 -7.75
C GLY A 38 22.30 31.62 -7.18
N ARG A 39 21.95 31.79 -5.90
CA ARG A 39 22.25 32.99 -5.10
C ARG A 39 22.91 32.57 -3.76
N PRO A 40 24.03 33.19 -3.35
CA PRO A 40 24.76 32.87 -2.11
C PRO A 40 24.28 33.69 -0.88
N PRO A 41 24.80 33.40 0.33
CA PRO A 41 24.13 33.67 1.61
C PRO A 41 24.54 35.02 2.24
N ALA A 42 23.73 35.51 3.18
CA ALA A 42 24.08 36.63 4.06
C ALA A 42 24.09 36.17 5.53
N LEU A 43 25.30 36.04 6.09
CA LEU A 43 25.58 36.02 7.52
C LEU A 43 25.50 37.44 8.07
N ARG A 44 24.87 37.61 9.24
CA ARG A 44 25.16 38.74 10.14
C ARG A 44 25.25 38.25 11.59
N THR A 45 26.25 38.84 12.25
CA THR A 45 26.90 38.49 13.51
C THR A 45 26.14 38.88 14.77
N PHE A 46 26.40 38.08 15.81
CA PHE A 46 26.26 38.23 17.27
C PHE A 46 25.97 39.60 17.89
N ALA A 47 25.08 39.58 18.90
CA ALA A 47 25.22 40.37 20.12
C ALA A 47 24.64 39.60 21.33
N LEU A 48 25.50 39.28 22.30
CA LEU A 48 25.15 38.82 23.65
C LEU A 48 24.81 40.02 24.52
N LEU A 49 23.75 39.95 25.33
CA LEU A 49 23.78 40.30 26.76
C LEU A 49 22.45 40.02 27.46
N ALA A 50 22.60 39.58 28.71
CA ALA A 50 21.62 39.06 29.62
C ALA A 50 20.68 40.12 30.20
N THR A 51 19.43 39.74 30.48
CA THR A 51 18.74 40.12 31.72
C THR A 51 17.77 39.01 32.11
N ALA A 52 18.02 38.41 33.27
CA ALA A 52 17.08 37.56 33.98
C ALA A 52 16.11 38.46 34.76
N LEU A 53 14.80 38.25 34.61
CA LEU A 53 13.81 38.78 35.54
C LEU A 53 12.69 37.76 35.73
N SER A 54 12.62 37.24 36.96
CA SER A 54 11.66 36.27 37.45
C SER A 54 10.22 36.79 37.39
N LEU A 55 9.32 36.01 36.80
CA LEU A 55 7.88 36.11 37.04
C LEU A 55 7.37 34.69 37.34
N LEU A 56 6.88 34.50 38.57
CA LEU A 56 6.15 33.30 38.99
C LEU A 56 4.89 33.15 38.14
N GLY A 57 4.92 32.23 37.17
CA GLY A 57 3.73 31.74 36.50
C GLY A 57 3.15 30.57 37.29
N VAL A 58 1.90 30.67 37.70
CA VAL A 58 1.12 29.56 38.26
C VAL A 58 1.00 28.48 37.17
N VAL A 59 1.71 27.38 37.33
CA VAL A 59 1.59 26.21 36.44
C VAL A 59 0.29 25.49 36.80
N THR A 60 -0.80 25.78 36.10
CA THR A 60 -1.97 24.91 36.11
C THR A 60 -1.59 23.65 35.35
N LEU A 61 -1.41 22.55 36.07
CA LEU A 61 -1.30 21.21 35.47
C LEU A 61 -2.68 20.85 34.92
N SER A 62 -2.98 21.28 33.70
CA SER A 62 -4.05 20.68 32.90
C SER A 62 -3.59 19.27 32.59
N THR A 63 -4.14 18.29 33.30
CA THR A 63 -4.00 16.89 32.90
C THR A 63 -4.64 16.77 31.51
N PRO A 64 -3.92 16.30 30.47
CA PRO A 64 -4.57 15.97 29.23
C PRO A 64 -5.53 14.82 29.53
N VAL A 65 -6.82 15.07 29.40
CA VAL A 65 -7.80 13.99 29.28
C VAL A 65 -7.42 13.26 28.00
N LEU A 66 -6.77 12.10 28.12
CA LEU A 66 -6.70 11.18 26.99
C LEU A 66 -8.15 10.82 26.66
N ALA A 67 -8.65 11.34 25.54
CA ALA A 67 -9.85 10.81 24.93
C ALA A 67 -9.53 9.36 24.58
N ALA A 68 -10.10 8.41 25.33
CA ALA A 68 -10.09 7.02 24.92
C ALA A 68 -10.78 6.97 23.56
N ALA A 69 -10.04 6.63 22.52
CA ALA A 69 -10.61 6.37 21.20
C ALA A 69 -11.67 5.30 21.39
N THR A 70 -12.94 5.65 21.22
CA THR A 70 -14.04 4.69 21.20
C THR A 70 -13.76 3.76 20.04
N ALA A 71 -13.38 2.51 20.34
CA ALA A 71 -13.20 1.49 19.33
C ALA A 71 -14.52 1.40 18.54
N ALA A 72 -14.49 1.82 17.27
CA ALA A 72 -15.63 1.66 16.39
C ALA A 72 -16.02 0.17 16.40
N ASP A 73 -17.30 -0.11 16.57
CA ASP A 73 -17.82 -1.47 16.68
C ASP A 73 -17.41 -2.26 15.43
N SER A 74 -16.44 -3.16 15.59
CA SER A 74 -15.86 -3.88 14.46
C SER A 74 -16.76 -5.04 14.10
N VAL A 75 -17.23 -5.08 12.86
CA VAL A 75 -18.00 -6.21 12.35
C VAL A 75 -17.03 -7.34 11.99
N TYR A 76 -17.05 -8.42 12.77
CA TYR A 76 -16.15 -9.56 12.59
C TYR A 76 -16.56 -10.48 11.43
N SER A 77 -15.57 -11.18 10.88
CA SER A 77 -15.73 -12.29 9.95
C SER A 77 -16.60 -13.38 10.56
N ILE A 78 -17.47 -13.98 9.76
CA ILE A 78 -18.34 -15.08 10.21
C ILE A 78 -17.52 -16.38 10.16
N GLU A 79 -17.48 -17.11 11.28
CA GLU A 79 -16.86 -18.44 11.31
C GLU A 79 -17.62 -19.40 10.40
N SER A 80 -16.89 -20.10 9.53
CA SER A 80 -17.45 -21.00 8.54
C SER A 80 -16.72 -22.35 8.55
N PRO A 81 -17.45 -23.48 8.67
CA PRO A 81 -16.87 -24.81 8.49
C PRO A 81 -16.26 -25.04 7.10
N LYS A 82 -16.56 -24.17 6.12
CA LYS A 82 -16.04 -24.22 4.75
C LYS A 82 -15.06 -23.08 4.46
N ALA A 83 -14.53 -22.39 5.46
CA ALA A 83 -13.65 -21.25 5.24
C ALA A 83 -12.40 -21.63 4.42
N ALA A 84 -11.83 -22.81 4.67
CA ALA A 84 -10.72 -23.40 3.89
C ALA A 84 -11.06 -23.74 2.42
N LYS A 85 -12.32 -23.59 2.01
CA LYS A 85 -12.78 -23.75 0.63
C LYS A 85 -13.20 -22.42 0.00
N SER A 86 -12.96 -21.31 0.69
CA SER A 86 -13.19 -19.96 0.17
C SER A 86 -12.07 -19.54 -0.77
N LEU A 87 -12.29 -18.51 -1.57
CA LEU A 87 -11.26 -17.89 -2.39
C LEU A 87 -10.21 -17.22 -1.48
N MET A 88 -8.99 -17.77 -1.48
CA MET A 88 -7.82 -17.16 -0.85
C MET A 88 -7.01 -16.44 -1.93
N LEU A 89 -6.53 -15.23 -1.63
CA LEU A 89 -5.78 -14.40 -2.57
C LEU A 89 -4.28 -14.42 -2.31
N ASP A 90 -3.87 -14.63 -1.07
CA ASP A 90 -2.46 -14.65 -0.69
C ASP A 90 -2.19 -15.64 0.46
N VAL A 91 -0.96 -16.14 0.54
CA VAL A 91 -0.47 -17.02 1.59
C VAL A 91 1.01 -16.79 1.87
N VAL A 92 1.35 -16.59 3.13
CA VAL A 92 2.72 -16.32 3.59
C VAL A 92 3.11 -17.18 4.78
N HIS A 93 4.41 -17.19 5.09
CA HIS A 93 4.94 -17.80 6.30
C HIS A 93 5.05 -16.77 7.42
N ALA A 94 4.52 -17.11 8.60
CA ALA A 94 4.82 -16.50 9.88
C ALA A 94 5.72 -17.47 10.66
N GLY A 95 7.03 -17.37 10.46
CA GLY A 95 7.97 -18.39 10.95
C GLY A 95 7.69 -19.75 10.31
N LYS A 96 7.22 -20.73 11.09
CA LYS A 96 6.83 -22.07 10.58
C LYS A 96 5.35 -22.18 10.18
N ARG A 97 4.52 -21.24 10.62
CA ARG A 97 3.07 -21.23 10.39
C ARG A 97 2.78 -20.65 9.01
N LEU A 98 1.78 -21.19 8.32
CA LEU A 98 1.22 -20.55 7.13
C LEU A 98 0.04 -19.67 7.53
N VAL A 99 -0.08 -18.51 6.90
CA VAL A 99 -1.22 -17.60 7.06
C VAL A 99 -1.72 -17.22 5.67
N ALA A 100 -2.99 -17.48 5.41
CA ALA A 100 -3.66 -17.19 4.13
C ALA A 100 -4.80 -16.22 4.34
N VAL A 101 -5.01 -15.30 3.39
CA VAL A 101 -6.06 -14.28 3.44
C VAL A 101 -6.93 -14.31 2.18
N GLY A 102 -8.18 -13.89 2.29
CA GLY A 102 -9.04 -13.77 1.11
C GLY A 102 -10.45 -13.27 1.39
N ASP A 103 -11.42 -13.88 0.69
CA ASP A 103 -12.80 -13.40 0.65
C ASP A 103 -13.51 -13.47 2.01
N ARG A 104 -14.47 -12.56 2.22
CA ARG A 104 -15.31 -12.43 3.42
C ARG A 104 -14.56 -12.18 4.72
N GLY A 105 -13.38 -11.55 4.64
CA GLY A 105 -12.51 -11.31 5.79
C GLY A 105 -11.90 -12.59 6.34
N HIS A 106 -11.86 -13.67 5.55
CA HIS A 106 -11.23 -14.90 5.98
C HIS A 106 -9.72 -14.69 6.06
N ILE A 107 -9.19 -14.92 7.26
CA ILE A 107 -7.78 -15.24 7.47
C ILE A 107 -7.74 -16.64 8.06
N LEU A 108 -6.97 -17.52 7.45
CA LEU A 108 -6.75 -18.88 7.90
C LEU A 108 -5.29 -19.07 8.25
N TYR A 109 -5.00 -19.86 9.27
CA TYR A 109 -3.64 -20.25 9.58
C TYR A 109 -3.49 -21.75 9.77
N SER A 110 -2.27 -22.25 9.53
CA SER A 110 -1.93 -23.66 9.62
C SER A 110 -0.56 -23.86 10.29
N ASP A 111 -0.53 -24.71 11.31
CA ASP A 111 0.69 -25.10 12.04
C ASP A 111 1.29 -26.43 11.55
N ASP A 112 0.63 -27.08 10.59
CA ASP A 112 0.97 -28.41 10.09
C ASP A 112 1.27 -28.42 8.58
N GLN A 113 1.81 -27.30 8.07
CA GLN A 113 2.22 -27.12 6.67
C GLN A 113 1.05 -27.25 5.68
N GLY A 114 -0.12 -26.75 6.06
CA GLY A 114 -1.30 -26.66 5.20
C GLY A 114 -2.17 -27.91 5.16
N GLN A 115 -1.91 -28.90 6.03
CA GLN A 115 -2.74 -30.11 6.14
C GLN A 115 -4.09 -29.79 6.78
N THR A 116 -4.08 -28.96 7.82
CA THR A 116 -5.29 -28.43 8.47
C THR A 116 -5.21 -26.91 8.60
N TRP A 117 -6.38 -26.27 8.59
CA TRP A 117 -6.51 -24.82 8.61
C TRP A 117 -7.50 -24.39 9.68
N VAL A 118 -7.14 -23.36 10.44
CA VAL A 118 -7.98 -22.74 11.46
C VAL A 118 -8.36 -21.34 11.00
N GLN A 119 -9.64 -20.99 11.06
CA GLN A 119 -10.09 -19.63 10.77
C GLN A 119 -9.78 -18.71 11.97
N ALA A 120 -9.09 -17.61 11.70
CA ALA A 120 -8.81 -16.57 12.69
C ALA A 120 -10.03 -15.69 12.96
N LYS A 121 -10.02 -15.02 14.11
CA LYS A 121 -11.01 -13.98 14.43
C LYS A 121 -10.55 -12.64 13.85
N VAL A 122 -11.23 -12.17 12.82
CA VAL A 122 -10.82 -10.99 12.04
C VAL A 122 -11.89 -9.90 12.12
N PRO A 123 -11.54 -8.63 12.42
CA PRO A 123 -12.50 -7.55 12.63
C PRO A 123 -13.01 -6.96 11.30
N THR A 124 -13.24 -7.77 10.27
CA THR A 124 -13.74 -7.34 8.96
C THR A 124 -14.50 -8.44 8.25
N ARG A 125 -15.36 -8.07 7.29
CA ARG A 125 -16.03 -8.98 6.36
C ARG A 125 -15.66 -8.72 4.90
N GLN A 126 -14.75 -7.79 4.67
CA GLN A 126 -14.34 -7.41 3.32
C GLN A 126 -13.27 -8.36 2.79
N LEU A 127 -13.10 -8.35 1.47
CA LEU A 127 -12.01 -9.05 0.81
C LEU A 127 -10.65 -8.51 1.30
N LEU A 128 -9.79 -9.43 1.75
CA LEU A 128 -8.38 -9.17 2.03
C LEU A 128 -7.55 -9.63 0.83
N THR A 129 -6.61 -8.79 0.41
CA THR A 129 -5.87 -8.93 -0.86
C THR A 129 -4.45 -9.45 -0.65
N ALA A 130 -3.77 -8.99 0.39
CA ALA A 130 -2.39 -9.35 0.68
C ALA A 130 -2.13 -9.43 2.19
N VAL A 131 -1.12 -10.21 2.54
CA VAL A 131 -0.65 -10.37 3.92
C VAL A 131 0.88 -10.42 3.95
N TYR A 132 1.47 -9.82 4.97
CA TYR A 132 2.91 -9.81 5.17
C TYR A 132 3.26 -10.08 6.62
N PHE A 133 4.28 -10.89 6.87
CA PHE A 133 4.85 -11.11 8.20
C PHE A 133 6.32 -10.72 8.21
N VAL A 134 6.70 -9.85 9.15
CA VAL A 134 8.10 -9.43 9.34
C VAL A 134 8.88 -10.41 10.20
N ASP A 135 8.17 -11.17 11.06
CA ASP A 135 8.72 -12.25 11.87
C ASP A 135 7.65 -13.33 12.13
N ASP A 136 7.89 -14.22 13.09
CA ASP A 136 7.00 -15.33 13.42
C ASP A 136 5.67 -14.92 14.09
N LYS A 137 5.52 -13.65 14.47
CA LYS A 137 4.38 -13.16 15.26
C LYS A 137 3.72 -11.93 14.67
N ARG A 138 4.50 -10.99 14.14
CA ARG A 138 4.05 -9.68 13.70
C ARG A 138 3.80 -9.69 12.20
N GLY A 139 2.55 -9.41 11.85
CA GLY A 139 2.13 -9.34 10.46
C GLY A 139 1.00 -8.36 10.23
N TRP A 140 0.82 -7.98 8.97
CA TRP A 140 -0.17 -7.02 8.51
C TRP A 140 -0.93 -7.60 7.33
N ALA A 141 -2.22 -7.31 7.26
CA ALA A 141 -3.09 -7.71 6.13
C ALA A 141 -3.86 -6.50 5.62
N VAL A 142 -4.01 -6.40 4.32
CA VAL A 142 -4.68 -5.28 3.65
C VAL A 142 -5.79 -5.75 2.72
N GLY A 143 -6.63 -4.84 2.27
CA GLY A 143 -7.71 -5.19 1.34
C GLY A 143 -8.65 -4.06 0.98
N HIS A 144 -9.88 -4.45 0.64
CA HIS A 144 -10.98 -3.53 0.37
C HIS A 144 -11.25 -2.60 1.58
N ASP A 145 -11.95 -1.49 1.34
CA ASP A 145 -12.19 -0.41 2.32
C ASP A 145 -10.91 0.33 2.78
N ALA A 146 -9.85 0.27 1.97
CA ALA A 146 -8.52 0.82 2.28
C ALA A 146 -8.05 0.44 3.68
N GLN A 147 -8.30 -0.80 4.11
CA GLN A 147 -8.07 -1.20 5.51
C GLN A 147 -6.70 -1.83 5.70
N VAL A 148 -6.13 -1.61 6.89
CA VAL A 148 -4.95 -2.32 7.37
C VAL A 148 -5.26 -2.98 8.69
N LEU A 149 -5.01 -4.28 8.77
CA LEU A 149 -5.10 -5.10 9.96
C LEU A 149 -3.70 -5.48 10.43
N ALA A 150 -3.49 -5.64 11.73
CA ALA A 150 -2.25 -6.14 12.31
C ALA A 150 -2.50 -7.33 13.23
N SER A 151 -1.50 -8.22 13.27
CA SER A 151 -1.41 -9.34 14.20
C SER A 151 -0.11 -9.27 14.99
N SER A 152 -0.13 -9.79 16.21
CA SER A 152 1.04 -9.93 17.08
C SER A 152 1.23 -11.34 17.62
N ASP A 153 0.44 -12.30 17.13
CA ASP A 153 0.38 -13.69 17.60
C ASP A 153 0.45 -14.72 16.46
N GLY A 154 1.08 -14.34 15.35
CA GLY A 154 1.28 -15.23 14.20
C GLY A 154 0.00 -15.45 13.41
N GLY A 155 -0.88 -14.44 13.35
CA GLY A 155 -2.10 -14.46 12.54
C GLY A 155 -3.32 -15.13 13.19
N ALA A 156 -3.26 -15.48 14.48
CA ALA A 156 -4.38 -16.10 15.19
C ALA A 156 -5.46 -15.06 15.55
N THR A 157 -5.06 -13.84 15.90
CA THR A 157 -5.95 -12.69 16.10
C THR A 157 -5.45 -11.45 15.38
N TRP A 158 -6.40 -10.57 15.05
CA TRP A 158 -6.15 -9.38 14.25
C TRP A 158 -6.87 -8.16 14.82
N THR A 159 -6.23 -7.01 14.76
CA THR A 159 -6.81 -5.71 15.10
C THR A 159 -6.76 -4.78 13.88
N ARG A 160 -7.79 -3.95 13.72
CA ARG A 160 -7.83 -2.95 12.65
C ARG A 160 -7.00 -1.74 13.09
N GLN A 161 -5.97 -1.42 12.32
CA GLN A 161 -5.08 -0.28 12.55
C GLN A 161 -5.48 0.95 11.73
N PHE A 162 -5.96 0.73 10.51
CA PHE A 162 -6.34 1.80 9.60
C PHE A 162 -7.56 1.40 8.76
N GLN A 163 -8.35 2.40 8.38
CA GLN A 163 -9.44 2.27 7.42
C GLN A 163 -9.79 3.64 6.85
N ASP A 164 -9.98 3.71 5.54
CA ASP A 164 -10.52 4.90 4.89
C ASP A 164 -11.66 4.51 3.95
N LEU A 165 -12.89 4.59 4.48
CA LEU A 165 -14.11 4.30 3.74
C LEU A 165 -14.42 5.34 2.65
N LYS A 166 -13.83 6.54 2.71
CA LYS A 166 -14.10 7.61 1.74
C LYS A 166 -13.21 7.48 0.52
N ARG A 167 -12.03 6.88 0.66
CA ARG A 167 -11.09 6.67 -0.45
C ARG A 167 -11.68 5.75 -1.53
N GLU A 168 -12.54 4.79 -1.15
CA GLU A 168 -13.12 3.78 -2.05
C GLU A 168 -12.09 3.02 -2.92
N ALA A 169 -10.81 3.07 -2.55
CA ALA A 169 -9.71 2.40 -3.26
C ALA A 169 -9.19 1.23 -2.40
N PRO A 170 -9.28 -0.03 -2.88
CA PRO A 170 -8.69 -1.15 -2.16
C PRO A 170 -7.17 -1.02 -2.10
N LEU A 171 -6.60 -1.42 -0.96
CA LEU A 171 -5.18 -1.73 -0.87
C LEU A 171 -4.97 -3.12 -1.49
N LEU A 172 -3.92 -3.26 -2.28
CA LEU A 172 -3.63 -4.42 -3.10
C LEU A 172 -2.40 -5.18 -2.62
N ASP A 173 -1.44 -4.50 -2.00
CA ASP A 173 -0.26 -5.13 -1.43
C ASP A 173 0.28 -4.37 -0.20
N VAL A 174 1.04 -5.07 0.63
CA VAL A 174 1.65 -4.55 1.86
C VAL A 174 3.03 -5.16 2.08
N TRP A 175 3.99 -4.33 2.46
CA TRP A 175 5.35 -4.77 2.75
C TRP A 175 5.95 -3.99 3.91
N PHE A 176 6.67 -4.70 4.78
CA PHE A 176 7.39 -4.10 5.90
C PHE A 176 8.90 -4.34 5.80
N LYS A 177 9.66 -3.27 5.94
CA LYS A 177 11.13 -3.29 6.04
C LYS A 177 11.58 -3.91 7.36
N ASP A 178 10.92 -3.49 8.42
CA ASP A 178 11.14 -3.91 9.79
C ASP A 178 9.83 -3.76 10.58
N THR A 179 9.87 -3.84 11.90
CA THR A 179 8.66 -3.85 12.72
C THR A 179 8.04 -2.47 12.90
N GLN A 180 8.65 -1.42 12.36
CA GLN A 180 8.23 -0.03 12.49
C GLN A 180 7.90 0.58 11.13
N THR A 181 8.74 0.34 10.12
CA THR A 181 8.58 0.94 8.79
C THR A 181 7.91 -0.01 7.81
N GLY A 182 6.78 0.41 7.24
CA GLY A 182 6.03 -0.35 6.26
C GLY A 182 5.27 0.52 5.28
N TYR A 183 4.89 -0.11 4.16
CA TYR A 183 4.18 0.52 3.06
C TYR A 183 3.00 -0.34 2.65
N ALA A 184 1.89 0.30 2.28
CA ALA A 184 0.75 -0.34 1.64
C ALA A 184 0.41 0.40 0.36
N VAL A 185 0.13 -0.34 -0.70
CA VAL A 185 -0.18 0.23 -2.02
C VAL A 185 -1.50 -0.27 -2.53
N GLY A 186 -2.14 0.47 -3.43
CA GLY A 186 -3.45 0.08 -3.93
C GLY A 186 -3.91 0.73 -5.22
N ALA A 187 -5.22 0.66 -5.44
CA ALA A 187 -5.88 1.26 -6.59
C ALA A 187 -5.74 2.79 -6.58
N TYR A 188 -5.90 3.38 -7.77
CA TYR A 188 -5.84 4.83 -8.02
C TYR A 188 -4.62 5.53 -7.41
N GLY A 189 -3.44 4.90 -7.46
CA GLY A 189 -2.21 5.47 -6.94
C GLY A 189 -2.08 5.48 -5.42
N ALA A 190 -2.99 4.83 -4.68
CA ALA A 190 -2.92 4.78 -3.22
C ALA A 190 -1.55 4.25 -2.75
N LEU A 191 -0.86 5.05 -1.93
CA LEU A 191 0.42 4.74 -1.34
C LEU A 191 0.42 5.26 0.10
N LEU A 192 0.42 4.34 1.05
CA LEU A 192 0.46 4.63 2.48
C LEU A 192 1.80 4.22 3.07
N GLU A 193 2.31 5.00 4.01
CA GLU A 193 3.50 4.70 4.80
C GLU A 193 3.19 4.74 6.29
N THR A 194 3.87 3.88 7.05
CA THR A 194 3.95 3.96 8.50
C THR A 194 5.41 3.92 8.95
N SER A 195 5.71 4.62 10.03
CA SER A 195 7.02 4.61 10.71
C SER A 195 6.93 4.16 12.17
N ASP A 196 5.77 3.66 12.61
CA ASP A 196 5.50 3.28 14.00
C ASP A 196 4.80 1.91 14.14
N GLY A 197 4.96 1.04 13.12
CA GLY A 197 4.38 -0.30 13.12
C GLY A 197 2.89 -0.32 12.83
N GLY A 198 2.41 0.71 12.12
CA GLY A 198 1.03 0.86 11.68
C GLY A 198 0.09 1.49 12.70
N GLN A 199 0.59 2.12 13.77
CA GLN A 199 -0.26 2.89 14.67
C GLN A 199 -0.79 4.15 13.97
N HIS A 200 0.03 4.73 13.09
CA HIS A 200 -0.36 5.79 12.18
C HIS A 200 0.07 5.45 10.75
N TRP A 201 -0.81 5.75 9.80
CA TRP A 201 -0.58 5.59 8.37
C TRP A 201 -0.79 6.95 7.69
N GLU A 202 0.21 7.38 6.92
CA GLU A 202 0.20 8.62 6.16
C GLU A 202 0.04 8.31 4.67
N ASP A 203 -0.79 9.08 3.96
CA ASP A 203 -0.84 9.04 2.50
C ASP A 203 0.34 9.81 1.95
N VAL A 204 1.21 9.12 1.23
CA VAL A 204 2.45 9.65 0.68
C VAL A 204 2.51 9.47 -0.85
N SER A 205 1.35 9.35 -1.48
CA SER A 205 1.19 9.19 -2.94
C SER A 205 1.79 10.33 -3.76
N ASP A 206 1.91 11.53 -3.17
CA ASP A 206 2.55 12.70 -3.78
C ASP A 206 4.08 12.58 -3.94
N ARG A 207 4.71 11.63 -3.25
CA ARG A 207 6.15 11.33 -3.41
C ARG A 207 6.44 10.47 -4.64
N LEU A 208 5.42 9.95 -5.28
CA LEU A 208 5.53 9.15 -6.50
C LEU A 208 4.98 9.95 -7.68
N ASP A 209 5.78 10.09 -8.74
CA ASP A 209 5.31 10.65 -10.00
C ASP A 209 4.34 9.66 -10.67
N ASN A 210 3.05 9.84 -10.39
CA ASN A 210 1.94 9.02 -10.88
C ASN A 210 0.71 9.90 -11.15
N GLU A 211 0.90 10.94 -11.96
CA GLU A 211 -0.16 11.91 -12.31
C GLU A 211 -1.43 11.25 -12.86
N ASP A 212 -1.27 10.14 -13.59
CA ASP A 212 -2.36 9.34 -14.16
C ASP A 212 -3.05 8.40 -13.14
N GLN A 213 -2.60 8.38 -11.89
CA GLN A 213 -3.15 7.56 -10.80
C GLN A 213 -3.22 6.06 -11.15
N PHE A 214 -2.19 5.53 -11.80
CA PHE A 214 -2.11 4.10 -12.09
C PHE A 214 -2.17 3.27 -10.80
N HIS A 215 -2.75 2.08 -10.91
CA HIS A 215 -2.82 1.15 -9.80
C HIS A 215 -1.42 0.64 -9.45
N LEU A 216 -1.10 0.71 -8.16
CA LEU A 216 0.11 0.14 -7.60
C LEU A 216 -0.26 -1.27 -7.10
N ASN A 217 0.21 -2.31 -7.78
CA ASN A 217 -0.32 -3.67 -7.59
C ASN A 217 0.54 -4.53 -6.68
N ALA A 218 1.84 -4.30 -6.65
CA ALA A 218 2.74 -5.08 -5.82
C ALA A 218 3.97 -4.28 -5.40
N ILE A 219 4.48 -4.60 -4.22
CA ILE A 219 5.71 -4.12 -3.61
C ILE A 219 6.69 -5.28 -3.54
N ALA A 220 7.87 -5.13 -4.11
CA ALA A 220 8.91 -6.16 -4.10
C ALA A 220 10.25 -5.58 -3.68
N GLN A 221 10.91 -6.17 -2.70
CA GLN A 221 12.26 -5.77 -2.32
C GLN A 221 13.29 -6.19 -3.40
N VAL A 222 14.11 -5.24 -3.84
CA VAL A 222 15.26 -5.50 -4.72
C VAL A 222 16.52 -5.56 -3.86
N LYS A 223 17.19 -6.72 -3.88
CA LYS A 223 18.47 -6.90 -3.21
C LYS A 223 19.46 -5.84 -3.68
N ASP A 224 20.21 -5.29 -2.72
CA ASP A 224 21.28 -4.31 -2.93
C ASP A 224 20.84 -2.94 -3.51
N SER A 225 19.53 -2.70 -3.72
CA SER A 225 19.01 -1.47 -4.35
C SER A 225 17.78 -0.85 -3.67
N GLY A 226 17.22 -1.46 -2.62
CA GLY A 226 16.05 -0.94 -1.89
C GLY A 226 14.74 -1.61 -2.31
N CYS A 227 13.60 -1.02 -1.96
CA CYS A 227 12.28 -1.57 -2.32
C CYS A 227 11.83 -1.10 -3.72
N SER A 228 11.10 -1.93 -4.48
CA SER A 228 10.55 -1.59 -5.80
C SER A 228 9.04 -1.74 -5.83
N LEU A 229 8.38 -0.87 -6.61
CA LEU A 229 6.95 -0.90 -6.83
C LEU A 229 6.65 -1.31 -8.27
N SER A 230 5.71 -2.22 -8.45
CA SER A 230 5.16 -2.55 -9.76
C SER A 230 3.86 -1.76 -10.01
N VAL A 231 3.83 -1.07 -11.14
CA VAL A 231 2.71 -0.23 -11.57
C VAL A 231 2.06 -0.90 -12.77
N SER A 232 0.73 -1.07 -12.74
CA SER A 232 0.01 -1.57 -13.92
C SER A 232 -0.65 -0.42 -14.65
N ARG A 233 -0.35 -0.28 -15.93
CA ARG A 233 -1.08 0.58 -16.84
C ARG A 233 -2.36 -0.13 -17.28
N ALA A 234 -3.45 0.06 -16.55
CA ALA A 234 -4.78 -0.32 -17.03
C ALA A 234 -5.33 0.79 -17.94
N ALA A 235 -4.73 0.98 -19.12
CA ALA A 235 -5.34 1.81 -20.15
C ALA A 235 -6.43 1.00 -20.86
N CYS A 236 -7.65 0.98 -20.32
CA CYS A 236 -8.83 0.70 -21.13
C CYS A 236 -9.09 1.91 -22.04
N SER A 237 -8.24 2.11 -23.06
CA SER A 237 -8.56 3.05 -24.13
C SER A 237 -9.70 2.46 -24.95
N ALA A 238 -10.93 2.88 -24.70
CA ALA A 238 -11.97 2.74 -25.71
C ALA A 238 -11.45 3.44 -26.99
N PRO A 239 -11.44 2.78 -28.16
CA PRO A 239 -11.04 3.45 -29.39
C PRO A 239 -11.96 4.65 -29.61
N PRO A 240 -11.45 5.80 -30.07
CA PRO A 240 -12.29 6.95 -30.34
C PRO A 240 -13.35 6.54 -31.36
N MET A 241 -14.63 6.65 -30.98
CA MET A 241 -15.75 6.44 -31.88
C MET A 241 -15.77 7.58 -32.92
N THR A 242 -14.92 7.45 -33.93
CA THR A 242 -14.94 8.26 -35.14
C THR A 242 -15.80 7.53 -36.17
N GLY A 243 -17.12 7.64 -35.99
CA GLY A 243 -18.10 7.11 -36.93
C GLY A 243 -19.39 7.90 -36.85
N ARG A 244 -19.65 8.73 -37.88
CA ARG A 244 -20.93 9.43 -38.08
C ARG A 244 -22.12 8.46 -37.98
N PRO A 245 -23.30 8.91 -37.51
CA PRO A 245 -24.50 8.08 -37.53
C PRO A 245 -24.98 7.91 -38.97
N GLY A 246 -24.93 6.68 -39.48
CA GLY A 246 -25.40 6.32 -40.81
C GLY A 246 -26.02 4.92 -40.82
N SER A 247 -27.35 4.89 -40.94
CA SER A 247 -28.20 3.75 -41.28
C SER A 247 -28.00 2.43 -40.52
N ALA A 248 -28.82 2.22 -39.49
CA ALA A 248 -29.08 0.89 -38.93
C ALA A 248 -29.91 0.05 -39.93
N SER A 249 -29.32 -1.03 -40.45
CA SER A 249 -30.06 -2.18 -40.98
C SER A 249 -30.30 -3.18 -39.85
N LYS A 250 -31.56 -3.51 -39.62
CA LYS A 250 -32.06 -4.73 -38.91
C LYS A 250 -31.37 -5.98 -39.50
N ALA A 251 -31.09 -7.11 -38.85
CA ALA A 251 -31.63 -7.88 -37.71
C ALA A 251 -30.61 -9.03 -37.39
N PRO A 252 -30.93 -10.12 -36.65
CA PRO A 252 -31.40 -10.27 -35.27
C PRO A 252 -30.53 -11.21 -34.39
N MET A 253 -30.67 -11.04 -33.06
CA MET A 253 -30.88 -12.06 -32.01
C MET A 253 -30.06 -13.38 -31.98
N LYS A 254 -29.25 -13.57 -30.93
CA LYS A 254 -29.31 -14.72 -29.98
C LYS A 254 -28.21 -14.63 -28.89
N ALA A 255 -28.63 -14.70 -27.64
CA ALA A 255 -27.82 -15.13 -26.48
C ALA A 255 -28.07 -16.64 -26.23
N PRO A 256 -27.50 -17.25 -25.17
CA PRO A 256 -26.10 -17.41 -24.80
C PRO A 256 -25.72 -18.92 -24.78
N CYS A 257 -24.46 -19.28 -24.55
CA CYS A 257 -24.11 -20.64 -24.12
C CYS A 257 -23.17 -20.59 -22.91
N SER A 258 -23.63 -21.19 -21.81
CA SER A 258 -22.78 -21.84 -20.81
C SER A 258 -22.62 -23.31 -21.19
N ALA A 259 -21.40 -23.81 -21.06
CA ALA A 259 -21.05 -25.06 -20.39
C ALA A 259 -19.57 -24.97 -20.00
#